data_AF-A0A372M695-F1
#
_entry.id   AF-A0A372M695-F1
#
_cell.length_a   1.000
_cell.length_b   1.000
_cell.length_c   1.000
_cell.angle_alpha   90.00
_cell.angle_beta   90.00
_cell.angle_gamma   90.00
#
_symmetry.space_group_name_H-M   'P 1'
#
loop_
_entity.id
_entity.type
_entity.pdbx_description
1 polymer ?
#
loop_
_entity_poly.entity_id
_entity_poly.type
_entity_poly.pdbx_seq_one_letter_code
_entity_poly.pdbx_strand_id
1 'polypeptide(L)'
;MAYLFIFGCFFLLGLAGALAARTGYRGKVCDRSHGYEVPAEVKYDPALRKRANDLVAFWCTGASALGFAPLVPIGSVLLSGGGKSVSTWGLAAFALYGLVVATVGIYPFEKIKQLGDSTKR
;
A
#
# COMPACT_ATOMS: atom_id res chain seq x y z
N MET A 1 -12.25 -8.78 20.60
CA MET A 1 -12.87 -8.40 19.31
C MET A 1 -12.13 -7.25 18.61
N ALA A 2 -11.87 -6.10 19.24
CA ALA A 2 -11.18 -4.97 18.58
C ALA A 2 -9.79 -5.31 18.01
N TYR A 3 -8.97 -6.07 18.73
CA TYR A 3 -7.65 -6.51 18.23
C TYR A 3 -7.73 -7.40 16.98
N LEU A 4 -8.74 -8.28 16.86
CA LEU A 4 -8.98 -9.08 15.66
C LEU A 4 -9.29 -8.19 14.45
N PHE A 5 -10.13 -7.18 14.66
CA PHE A 5 -10.49 -6.22 13.62
C PHE A 5 -9.26 -5.41 13.15
N ILE A 6 -8.50 -4.85 14.09
CA ILE A 6 -7.29 -4.07 13.78
C ILE A 6 -6.25 -4.96 13.08
N PHE A 7 -6.05 -6.20 13.56
CA PHE A 7 -5.18 -7.18 12.92
C PHE A 7 -5.61 -7.44 11.47
N GLY A 8 -6.91 -7.68 11.25
CA GLY A 8 -7.48 -7.89 9.92
C GLY A 8 -7.23 -6.69 8.99
N CYS A 9 -7.45 -5.47 9.46
CA CYS A 9 -7.21 -4.25 8.68
C CYS A 9 -5.74 -4.12 8.25
N PHE A 10 -4.80 -4.30 9.18
CA PHE A 10 -3.37 -4.22 8.88
C PHE A 10 -2.88 -5.36 7.99
N PHE A 11 -3.43 -6.55 8.19
CA PHE A 11 -3.16 -7.69 7.32
C PHE A 11 -3.62 -7.40 5.90
N LEU A 12 -4.84 -6.90 5.70
CA LEU A 12 -5.36 -6.53 4.39
C LEU A 12 -4.55 -5.39 3.75
N LEU A 13 -4.16 -4.37 4.51
CA LEU A 13 -3.29 -3.29 4.02
C LEU A 13 -1.93 -3.83 3.57
N GLY A 14 -1.30 -4.69 4.39
CA GLY A 14 -0.04 -5.33 4.07
C GLY A 14 -0.14 -6.21 2.81
N LEU A 15 -1.23 -6.96 2.68
CA LEU A 15 -1.48 -7.85 1.54
C LEU A 15 -1.76 -7.07 0.26
N ALA A 16 -2.55 -6.00 0.34
CA ALA A 16 -2.81 -5.09 -0.77
C ALA A 16 -1.51 -4.43 -1.26
N GLY A 17 -0.67 -3.95 -0.33
CA GLY A 17 0.67 -3.44 -0.65
C GLY A 17 1.56 -4.48 -1.31
N ALA A 18 1.58 -5.73 -0.81
CA ALA A 18 2.36 -6.81 -1.39
C ALA A 18 1.91 -7.17 -2.81
N LEU A 19 0.59 -7.23 -3.04
CA LEU A 19 0.03 -7.49 -4.35
C LEU A 19 0.34 -6.36 -5.32
N ALA A 20 0.18 -5.11 -4.91
CA ALA A 20 0.53 -3.94 -5.71
C ALA A 20 2.04 -3.93 -6.05
N ALA A 21 2.91 -4.19 -5.07
CA ALA A 21 4.35 -4.32 -5.31
C ALA A 21 4.66 -5.44 -6.31
N ARG A 22 4.00 -6.60 -6.18
CA ARG A 22 4.15 -7.72 -7.12
C ARG A 22 3.71 -7.34 -8.54
N THR A 23 2.66 -6.52 -8.69
CA THR A 23 2.27 -6.00 -10.02
C THR A 23 3.32 -5.03 -10.58
N GLY A 24 3.94 -4.20 -9.72
CA GLY A 24 5.11 -3.37 -10.02
C GLY A 24 6.29 -4.19 -10.54
N TYR A 25 6.77 -5.16 -9.76
CA TYR A 25 7.89 -6.03 -10.14
C TYR A 25 7.62 -6.86 -11.40
N ARG A 26 6.36 -7.23 -11.66
CA ARG A 26 5.98 -7.94 -12.89
C ARG A 26 5.86 -7.02 -14.11
N GLY A 27 6.05 -5.71 -13.95
CA GLY A 27 5.93 -4.75 -15.04
C GLY A 27 4.50 -4.53 -15.54
N LYS A 28 3.49 -4.96 -14.75
CA LYS A 28 2.07 -5.01 -15.15
C LYS A 28 1.26 -3.80 -14.70
N VAL A 29 1.87 -2.80 -14.08
CA VAL A 29 1.16 -1.58 -13.62
C VAL A 29 0.47 -0.87 -14.78
N CYS A 30 1.11 -0.87 -15.95
CA CYS A 30 0.61 -0.23 -17.17
C CYS A 30 -0.10 -1.21 -18.13
N ASP A 31 -0.37 -2.45 -17.70
CA ASP A 31 -1.04 -3.44 -18.55
C ASP A 31 -2.47 -3.00 -18.88
N ARG A 32 -2.89 -3.15 -20.14
CA ARG A 32 -4.18 -2.67 -20.65
C ARG A 32 -5.35 -3.50 -20.13
N SER A 33 -5.07 -4.72 -19.68
CA SER A 33 -6.07 -5.72 -19.26
C SER A 33 -6.26 -5.80 -17.74
N HIS A 34 -5.20 -5.56 -16.95
CA HIS A 34 -5.18 -5.76 -15.49
C HIS A 34 -4.39 -4.67 -14.74
N GLY A 35 -3.84 -3.69 -15.45
CA GLY A 35 -3.07 -2.60 -14.87
C GLY A 35 -3.96 -1.47 -14.37
N TYR A 36 -3.33 -0.51 -13.68
CA TYR A 36 -4.01 0.66 -13.16
C TYR A 36 -4.41 1.64 -14.27
N GLU A 37 -5.31 2.57 -13.95
CA GLU A 37 -5.68 3.65 -14.86
C GLU A 37 -4.54 4.69 -14.89
N VAL A 38 -3.62 4.47 -15.84
CA VAL A 38 -2.43 5.29 -16.08
C VAL A 38 -2.62 6.15 -17.34
N PRO A 39 -2.13 7.40 -17.37
CA PRO A 39 -2.18 8.24 -18.57
C PRO A 39 -1.60 7.55 -19.81
N ALA A 40 -2.17 7.85 -20.98
CA ALA A 40 -1.81 7.16 -22.23
C ALA A 40 -0.32 7.35 -22.56
N GLU A 41 0.22 8.52 -22.28
CA GLU A 41 1.62 8.90 -22.49
C GLU A 41 2.57 7.95 -21.74
N VAL A 42 2.23 7.64 -20.48
CA VAL A 42 2.96 6.70 -19.63
C VAL A 42 2.77 5.25 -20.10
N LYS A 43 1.67 4.91 -20.79
CA LYS A 43 1.45 3.58 -21.37
C LYS A 43 2.22 3.33 -22.66
N TYR A 44 2.49 4.37 -23.45
CA TYR A 44 3.16 4.26 -24.75
C TYR A 44 4.69 4.40 -24.66
N ASP A 45 5.21 5.18 -23.70
CA ASP A 45 6.66 5.32 -23.52
C ASP A 45 7.26 4.19 -22.64
N PRO A 46 8.15 3.33 -23.17
CA PRO A 46 8.76 2.24 -22.41
C PRO A 46 9.63 2.72 -21.23
N ALA A 47 10.24 3.91 -21.31
CA ALA A 47 11.04 4.47 -20.23
C ALA A 47 10.15 4.96 -19.07
N LEU A 48 9.02 5.60 -19.38
CA LEU A 48 8.04 6.05 -18.38
C LEU A 48 7.31 4.86 -17.74
N ARG A 49 6.99 3.80 -18.51
CA ARG A 49 6.47 2.54 -17.96
C ARG A 49 7.40 1.92 -16.93
N LYS A 50 8.70 1.84 -17.24
CA LYS A 50 9.68 1.25 -16.33
C LYS A 50 9.74 2.04 -15.02
N ARG A 51 9.83 3.37 -15.10
CA ARG A 51 9.80 4.24 -13.92
C ARG A 51 8.53 4.10 -13.09
N ALA A 52 7.36 4.02 -13.73
CA ALA A 52 6.08 3.82 -13.03
C ALA A 52 6.04 2.47 -12.29
N ASN A 53 6.51 1.39 -12.94
CA ASN A 53 6.61 0.07 -12.33
C ASN A 53 7.57 0.07 -11.13
N ASP A 54 8.75 0.68 -11.25
CA ASP A 54 9.75 0.76 -10.18
C ASP A 54 9.24 1.58 -8.99
N LEU A 55 8.52 2.69 -9.25
CA LEU A 55 7.91 3.50 -8.19
C LEU A 55 6.86 2.71 -7.41
N VAL A 56 5.94 2.04 -8.10
CA VAL A 56 4.92 1.21 -7.45
C VAL A 56 5.56 0.05 -6.70
N ALA A 57 6.57 -0.61 -7.28
CA ALA A 57 7.28 -1.70 -6.61
C ALA A 57 7.90 -1.22 -5.29
N PHE A 58 8.66 -0.14 -5.30
CA PHE A 58 9.34 0.38 -4.11
C PHE A 58 8.36 0.86 -3.03
N TRP A 59 7.41 1.73 -3.40
CA TRP A 59 6.49 2.34 -2.44
C TRP A 59 5.47 1.34 -1.89
N CYS A 60 4.95 0.43 -2.72
CA CYS A 60 4.04 -0.60 -2.24
C CYS A 60 4.76 -1.69 -1.42
N THR A 61 6.06 -1.97 -1.67
CA THR A 61 6.85 -2.81 -0.77
C THR A 61 7.01 -2.15 0.60
N GLY A 62 7.30 -0.84 0.64
CA GLY A 62 7.34 -0.07 1.88
C GLY A 62 6.00 -0.08 2.62
N ALA A 63 4.90 0.17 1.91
CA ALA A 63 3.56 0.13 2.49
C ALA A 63 3.19 -1.27 3.00
N SER A 64 3.61 -2.33 2.30
CA SER A 64 3.41 -3.72 2.74
C SER A 64 4.15 -4.02 4.04
N ALA A 65 5.43 -3.64 4.11
CA ALA A 65 6.25 -3.82 5.30
C ALA A 65 5.66 -3.08 6.51
N LEU A 66 5.23 -1.82 6.31
CA LEU A 66 4.56 -1.04 7.36
C LEU A 66 3.19 -1.64 7.73
N GLY A 67 2.44 -2.17 6.78
CA GLY A 67 1.17 -2.87 7.05
C GLY A 67 1.35 -4.11 7.92
N PHE A 68 2.44 -4.87 7.73
CA PHE A 68 2.71 -6.08 8.51
C PHE A 68 3.41 -5.82 9.86
N ALA A 69 4.15 -4.73 10.00
CA ALA A 69 4.84 -4.38 11.25
C ALA A 69 3.96 -4.45 12.53
N PRO A 70 2.74 -3.88 12.56
CA PRO A 70 1.89 -3.93 13.75
C PRO A 70 1.29 -5.32 14.01
N LEU A 71 1.33 -6.26 13.05
CA LEU A 71 0.77 -7.61 13.25
C LEU A 71 1.55 -8.42 14.28
N VAL A 72 2.85 -8.19 14.44
CA VAL A 72 3.67 -8.92 15.42
C VAL A 72 3.22 -8.63 16.86
N PRO A 73 3.19 -7.37 17.34
CA PRO A 73 2.71 -7.08 18.68
C PRO A 73 1.22 -7.37 18.85
N ILE A 74 0.37 -7.09 17.84
CA ILE A 74 -1.07 -7.38 17.94
C ILE A 74 -1.32 -8.89 18.02
N GLY A 75 -0.64 -9.69 17.19
CA GLY A 75 -0.73 -11.14 17.18
C GLY A 75 -0.31 -11.76 18.51
N SER A 76 0.75 -11.24 19.13
CA SER A 76 1.19 -11.66 20.48
C SER A 76 0.11 -11.42 21.54
N VAL A 77 -0.56 -10.26 21.51
CA VAL A 77 -1.67 -9.94 22.43
C VAL A 77 -2.88 -10.86 22.20
N LEU A 78 -3.17 -11.19 20.93
CA LEU A 78 -4.22 -12.14 20.57
C LEU A 78 -3.95 -13.55 21.11
N LEU A 79 -2.73 -14.05 20.92
CA LEU A 79 -2.32 -15.39 21.38
C LEU A 79 -2.28 -15.50 22.90
N SER A 80 -2.09 -14.38 23.60
CA SER A 80 -2.11 -14.30 25.07
C SER A 80 -3.53 -14.27 25.67
N GLY A 81 -4.56 -14.60 24.88
CA GLY A 81 -5.95 -14.69 25.34
C GLY A 81 -6.75 -13.39 25.28
N GLY A 82 -6.22 -12.33 24.67
CA GLY A 82 -7.00 -11.15 24.29
C GLY A 82 -7.66 -10.36 25.42
N GLY A 83 -7.24 -10.58 26.68
CA GLY A 83 -7.83 -9.94 27.87
C GLY A 83 -7.53 -8.45 28.04
N LYS A 84 -6.63 -7.88 27.22
CA LYS A 84 -6.42 -6.42 27.18
C LYS A 84 -7.49 -5.78 26.32
N SER A 85 -8.09 -4.69 26.80
CA SER A 85 -8.90 -3.79 25.99
C SER A 85 -8.02 -2.76 25.28
N VAL A 86 -8.36 -2.40 24.04
CA VAL A 86 -7.71 -1.29 23.33
C VAL A 86 -8.23 0.00 23.94
N SER A 87 -7.35 0.87 24.45
CA SER A 87 -7.77 2.21 24.88
C SER A 87 -8.17 3.06 23.66
N THR A 88 -9.05 4.05 23.87
CA THR A 88 -9.45 4.98 22.79
C THR A 88 -8.25 5.64 22.11
N TRP A 89 -7.22 5.99 22.89
CA TRP A 89 -5.97 6.53 22.37
C TRP A 89 -5.16 5.52 21.57
N GLY A 90 -5.14 4.25 21.99
CA GLY A 90 -4.53 3.17 21.21
C GLY A 90 -5.22 2.98 19.86
N LEU A 91 -6.55 3.05 19.83
CA LEU A 91 -7.32 2.96 18.59
C LEU A 91 -7.02 4.14 17.65
N ALA A 92 -6.97 5.37 18.18
CA ALA A 92 -6.61 6.55 17.41
C ALA A 92 -5.19 6.45 16.82
N ALA A 93 -4.22 5.95 17.60
CA ALA A 93 -2.86 5.72 17.12
C ALA A 93 -2.81 4.69 15.98
N PHE A 94 -3.55 3.58 16.09
CA PHE A 94 -3.65 2.60 15.00
C PHE A 94 -4.32 3.17 13.75
N ALA A 95 -5.37 3.99 13.91
CA ALA A 95 -6.03 4.64 12.78
C ALA A 95 -5.09 5.61 12.04
N LEU A 96 -4.37 6.45 12.79
CA LEU A 96 -3.36 7.36 12.23
C LEU A 96 -2.24 6.59 11.52
N TYR A 97 -1.74 5.52 12.13
CA TYR A 97 -0.73 4.67 11.50
C TYR A 97 -1.24 4.03 10.20
N GLY A 98 -2.46 3.47 10.20
CA GLY A 98 -3.09 2.94 8.99
C GLY A 98 -3.25 3.99 7.89
N LEU A 99 -3.58 5.24 8.24
CA LEU A 99 -3.68 6.35 7.30
C LEU A 99 -2.31 6.69 6.68
N VAL A 100 -1.24 6.68 7.47
CA VAL A 100 0.13 6.86 6.96
C VAL A 100 0.49 5.74 5.98
N VAL A 101 0.22 4.47 6.33
CA VAL A 101 0.48 3.32 5.43
C VAL A 101 -0.29 3.45 4.11
N ALA A 102 -1.57 3.82 4.17
CA ALA A 102 -2.39 4.04 2.98
C ALA A 102 -1.82 5.18 2.12
N THR A 103 -1.39 6.28 2.73
CA THR A 103 -0.80 7.43 2.02
C THR A 103 0.49 7.03 1.28
N VAL A 104 1.37 6.26 1.94
CA VAL A 104 2.59 5.71 1.34
C VAL A 104 2.28 4.81 0.13
N GLY A 105 1.21 4.01 0.21
CA GLY A 105 0.76 3.16 -0.89
C GLY A 105 0.13 3.91 -2.06
N ILE A 106 -0.54 5.04 -1.82
CA ILE A 106 -1.21 5.87 -2.84
C ILE A 106 -0.23 6.82 -3.54
N TYR A 107 0.79 7.30 -2.81
CA TYR A 107 1.82 8.21 -3.32
C TYR A 107 2.38 7.87 -4.73
N PRO A 108 2.79 6.63 -5.05
CA PRO A 108 3.29 6.32 -6.38
C PRO A 108 2.26 6.56 -7.49
N PHE A 109 0.97 6.31 -7.23
CA PHE A 109 -0.09 6.51 -8.22
C PHE A 109 -0.33 7.99 -8.50
N GLU A 110 -0.29 8.84 -7.48
CA GLU A 110 -0.35 10.30 -7.66
C GLU A 110 0.83 10.82 -8.45
N LYS A 111 2.05 10.33 -8.15
CA LYS A 111 3.25 10.68 -8.91
C LYS A 111 3.16 10.27 -10.37
N ILE A 112 2.60 9.12 -10.67
CA ILE A 112 2.41 8.64 -12.04
C ILE A 112 1.40 9.48 -12.81
N LYS A 113 0.31 9.94 -12.17
CA LYS A 113 -0.63 10.88 -12.78
C LYS A 113 0.05 12.19 -13.17
N GLN A 114 0.86 12.76 -12.27
CA GLN A 114 1.63 13.99 -12.53
C GLN A 114 2.65 13.83 -13.66
N LEU A 115 3.24 12.65 -13.84
CA LEU A 115 4.15 12.34 -14.95
C LEU A 115 3.44 12.44 -16.31
N GLY A 116 2.18 11.99 -16.41
CA GLY A 116 1.40 12.11 -17.65
C GLY A 116 0.97 13.54 -17.97
N ASP A 117 0.60 14.33 -16.96
CA ASP A 117 0.21 15.74 -17.16
C ASP A 117 1.39 16.64 -17.55
N SER A 118 2.59 16.33 -17.08
CA SER A 118 3.81 17.10 -17.42
C SER A 118 4.23 16.95 -18.89
N THR A 119 3.81 15.88 -19.56
CA THR A 119 4.07 15.66 -21.00
C THR A 119 3.10 16.45 -21.89
N LYS A 120 2.00 17.00 -21.34
CA LYS A 120 1.02 17.81 -22.08
C LYS A 120 1.34 19.32 -22.11
N ARG A 121 2.30 19.79 -21.32
CA ARG A 121 2.82 21.16 -21.36
C ARG A 121 4.05 21.24 -22.25
#